data_AF-A0A944QD31-F1
#
_entry.id   AF-A0A944QD31-F1
#
_cell.length_a   1.000
_cell.length_b   1.000
_cell.length_c   1.000
_cell.angle_alpha   90.00
_cell.angle_beta   90.00
_cell.angle_gamma   90.00
#
_symmetry.space_group_name_H-M   'P 1'
#
loop_
_entity.id
_entity.type
_entity.pdbx_description
1 polymer ?
#
loop_
_entity_poly.entity_id
_entity_poly.type
_entity_poly.pdbx_seq_one_letter_code
_entity_poly.pdbx_strand_id
1 'polypeptide(L)'
;MDLTVAVIAKECLPGRVKTRMTPPLSPSQAAQLAQVSLARTLDTARSLPAAHRLLVMDGTPRRRDAKGFRVIGQAPGTLDERLAAFCDLAARPVLILGMDTPQFSPKHIAALLTDWSTPVPLHDAWLGLAMDGGFWALALRRPQGHLVRGVPMSTDTTGSRQLTRLALHGLSTGLLPTLQDMDFFSDAVAIAAGIPGTDFASMVFAISAQLAASGQLETEPTVPSPGQNWIGGRR
;
A
#
# COMPACT_ATOMS: atom_id res chain seq x y z
N MET A 1 11.99 10.90 18.49
CA MET A 1 11.93 11.51 17.13
C MET A 1 10.62 12.26 17.01
N ASP A 2 10.67 13.51 16.57
CA ASP A 2 9.46 14.36 16.41
C ASP A 2 8.72 14.03 15.10
N LEU A 3 8.34 12.76 14.93
CA LEU A 3 7.71 12.21 13.74
C LEU A 3 6.20 12.07 13.92
N THR A 4 5.45 12.48 12.90
CA THR A 4 4.06 12.10 12.71
C THR A 4 3.98 10.90 11.77
N VAL A 5 3.39 9.79 12.21
CA VAL A 5 3.04 8.66 11.33
C VAL A 5 1.57 8.79 10.96
N ALA A 6 1.28 8.92 9.67
CA ALA A 6 -0.06 9.04 9.14
C ALA A 6 -0.38 7.83 8.26
N VAL A 7 -1.46 7.13 8.56
CA VAL A 7 -1.99 6.07 7.71
C VAL A 7 -3.18 6.63 6.94
N ILE A 8 -3.09 6.64 5.61
CA ILE A 8 -4.19 7.04 4.73
C ILE A 8 -5.03 5.81 4.42
N ALA A 9 -6.30 5.84 4.80
CA ALA A 9 -7.18 4.68 4.69
C ALA A 9 -8.58 5.06 4.24
N LYS A 10 -9.27 4.09 3.61
CA LYS A 10 -10.68 4.13 3.28
C LYS A 10 -11.39 3.01 4.01
N GLU A 11 -12.64 3.24 4.40
CA GLU A 11 -13.48 2.25 5.06
C GLU A 11 -13.63 1.00 4.20
N CYS A 12 -13.32 -0.16 4.80
CA CYS A 12 -13.31 -1.45 4.12
C CYS A 12 -14.74 -2.00 3.98
N LEU A 13 -15.53 -1.37 3.10
CA LEU A 13 -16.90 -1.78 2.79
C LEU A 13 -16.97 -2.67 1.54
N PRO A 14 -17.81 -3.72 1.53
CA PRO A 14 -18.04 -4.54 0.35
C PRO A 14 -18.40 -3.70 -0.88
N GLY A 15 -17.73 -3.98 -2.00
CA GLY A 15 -17.95 -3.27 -3.27
C GLY A 15 -17.35 -1.86 -3.35
N ARG A 16 -16.71 -1.35 -2.28
CA ARG A 16 -16.05 -0.03 -2.28
C ARG A 16 -14.52 -0.10 -2.25
N VAL A 17 -13.97 -1.20 -1.74
CA VAL A 17 -12.53 -1.48 -1.68
C VAL A 17 -12.20 -2.78 -2.40
N LYS A 18 -10.98 -2.87 -2.95
CA LYS A 18 -10.43 -4.09 -3.56
C LYS A 18 -11.38 -4.78 -4.54
N THR A 19 -12.06 -3.97 -5.36
CA THR A 19 -12.99 -4.44 -6.40
C THR A 19 -12.27 -5.29 -7.45
N ARG A 20 -10.96 -5.07 -7.68
CA ARG A 20 -10.11 -5.89 -8.54
C ARG A 20 -9.86 -7.32 -8.03
N MET A 21 -10.20 -7.61 -6.77
CA MET A 21 -10.18 -8.98 -6.24
C MET A 21 -11.50 -9.73 -6.45
N THR A 22 -12.51 -9.09 -7.06
CA THR A 22 -13.83 -9.65 -7.33
C THR A 22 -14.04 -9.73 -8.85
N PRO A 23 -13.89 -10.90 -9.49
CA PRO A 23 -13.51 -12.24 -8.97
C PRO A 23 -12.01 -12.38 -8.63
N PRO A 24 -11.58 -13.45 -7.91
CA PRO A 24 -12.36 -14.63 -7.48
C PRO A 24 -13.10 -14.47 -6.14
N LEU A 25 -12.83 -13.40 -5.38
CA LEU A 25 -13.50 -13.16 -4.11
C LEU A 25 -14.91 -12.63 -4.32
N SER A 26 -15.79 -12.87 -3.36
CA SER A 26 -16.99 -12.03 -3.18
C SER A 26 -16.61 -10.63 -2.67
N PRO A 27 -17.47 -9.61 -2.90
CA PRO A 27 -17.25 -8.26 -2.34
C PRO A 27 -17.03 -8.26 -0.82
N SER A 28 -17.71 -9.16 -0.10
CA SER A 28 -17.56 -9.31 1.35
C SER A 28 -16.21 -9.89 1.75
N GLN A 29 -15.70 -10.90 1.03
CA GLN A 29 -14.37 -11.46 1.26
C GLN A 29 -13.28 -10.43 0.96
N ALA A 30 -13.38 -9.70 -0.16
CA ALA A 30 -12.42 -8.65 -0.52
C ALA A 30 -12.37 -7.54 0.54
N ALA A 31 -13.53 -7.10 1.04
CA ALA A 31 -13.59 -6.09 2.11
C ALA A 31 -13.03 -6.60 3.45
N GLN A 32 -13.28 -7.86 3.81
CA GLN A 32 -12.70 -8.46 5.01
C GLN A 32 -11.17 -8.56 4.91
N LEU A 33 -10.65 -8.95 3.75
CA LEU A 33 -9.20 -9.05 3.52
C LEU A 33 -8.54 -7.67 3.56
N ALA A 34 -9.15 -6.66 2.93
CA ALA A 34 -8.71 -5.27 3.02
C ALA A 34 -8.68 -4.76 4.47
N GLN A 35 -9.67 -5.14 5.29
CA GLN A 35 -9.71 -4.78 6.70
C GLN A 35 -8.59 -5.44 7.51
N VAL A 36 -8.31 -6.74 7.26
CA VAL A 36 -7.19 -7.43 7.93
C VAL A 36 -5.86 -6.80 7.51
N SER A 37 -5.73 -6.42 6.24
CA SER A 37 -4.57 -5.67 5.76
C SER A 37 -4.39 -4.34 6.51
N LEU A 38 -5.43 -3.51 6.54
CA LEU A 38 -5.42 -2.24 7.27
C LEU A 38 -5.06 -2.42 8.74
N ALA A 39 -5.67 -3.40 9.42
CA ALA A 39 -5.42 -3.67 10.84
C ALA A 39 -3.93 -3.99 11.09
N ARG A 40 -3.29 -4.76 10.21
CA ARG A 40 -1.85 -5.06 10.30
C ARG A 40 -0.99 -3.84 10.08
N THR A 41 -1.27 -3.04 9.05
CA THR A 41 -0.56 -1.78 8.82
C THR A 41 -0.65 -0.85 10.02
N LEU A 42 -1.83 -0.76 10.65
CA LEU A 42 -2.04 0.03 11.86
C LEU A 42 -1.29 -0.55 13.07
N ASP A 43 -1.27 -1.87 13.25
CA ASP A 43 -0.50 -2.52 14.31
C ASP A 43 1.02 -2.26 14.14
N THR A 44 1.53 -2.35 12.92
CA THR A 44 2.92 -1.95 12.62
C THR A 44 3.14 -0.46 12.92
N ALA A 45 2.29 0.44 12.43
CA ALA A 45 2.41 1.88 12.65
C ALA A 45 2.36 2.27 14.14
N ARG A 46 1.59 1.55 14.97
CA ARG A 46 1.59 1.73 16.44
C ARG A 46 2.96 1.44 17.05
N SER A 47 3.66 0.42 16.56
CA SER A 47 4.97 0.01 17.08
C SER A 47 6.12 0.97 16.75
N LEU A 48 5.94 1.86 15.77
CA LEU A 48 6.99 2.79 15.33
C LEU A 48 7.29 3.86 16.38
N PRO A 49 8.53 4.37 16.48
CA PRO A 49 8.85 5.50 17.34
C PRO A 49 8.32 6.81 16.74
N ALA A 50 7.11 7.20 17.13
CA ALA A 50 6.44 8.42 16.65
C ALA A 50 5.86 9.25 17.81
N ALA A 51 5.99 10.57 17.70
CA ALA A 51 5.39 11.53 18.62
C ALA A 51 3.87 11.62 18.39
N HIS A 52 3.44 11.52 17.13
CA HIS A 52 2.04 11.59 16.74
C HIS A 52 1.67 10.47 15.78
N ARG A 53 0.45 9.96 15.92
CA ARG A 53 -0.12 8.94 15.03
C ARG A 53 -1.48 9.39 14.55
N LEU A 54 -1.65 9.48 13.24
CA LEU A 54 -2.87 9.93 12.58
C LEU A 54 -3.44 8.81 11.72
N LEU A 55 -4.75 8.61 11.84
CA LEU A 55 -5.52 7.80 10.89
C LEU A 55 -6.34 8.77 10.04
N VAL A 56 -5.93 8.92 8.78
CA VAL A 56 -6.52 9.88 7.83
C VAL A 56 -7.53 9.12 6.99
N MET A 57 -8.80 9.24 7.39
CA MET A 57 -9.86 8.29 7.04
C MET A 57 -10.85 8.86 6.03
N ASP A 58 -11.15 8.09 4.99
CA ASP A 58 -12.35 8.23 4.16
C ASP A 58 -13.40 7.21 4.63
N GLY A 59 -14.44 7.71 5.31
CA GLY A 59 -15.46 6.89 6.00
C GLY A 59 -15.17 6.72 7.50
N THR A 60 -15.75 5.68 8.11
CA THR A 60 -15.70 5.47 9.56
C THR A 60 -14.77 4.30 9.91
N PRO A 61 -13.72 4.50 10.73
CA PRO A 61 -12.84 3.40 11.12
C PRO A 61 -13.51 2.52 12.19
N ARG A 62 -13.11 1.25 12.29
CA ARG A 62 -13.54 0.42 13.43
C ARG A 62 -12.94 0.96 14.72
N ARG A 63 -13.59 0.72 15.86
CA ARG A 63 -13.07 1.11 17.18
C ARG A 63 -11.64 0.60 17.44
N ARG A 64 -11.33 -0.63 17.01
CA ARG A 64 -9.98 -1.20 17.10
C ARG A 64 -8.97 -0.39 16.28
N ASP A 65 -9.34 0.02 15.07
CA ASP A 65 -8.46 0.73 14.13
C ASP A 65 -8.12 2.13 14.65
N ALA A 66 -9.10 2.82 15.24
CA ALA A 66 -8.90 4.13 15.84
C ALA A 66 -8.03 4.12 17.11
N LYS A 67 -7.89 2.97 17.80
CA LYS A 67 -7.15 2.88 19.06
C LYS A 67 -5.68 3.28 18.84
N GLY A 68 -5.20 4.26 19.60
CA GLY A 68 -3.81 4.75 19.51
C GLY A 68 -3.56 5.74 18.36
N PHE A 69 -4.59 6.13 17.62
CA PHE A 69 -4.53 7.14 16.56
C PHE A 69 -5.46 8.31 16.87
N ARG A 70 -5.06 9.52 16.49
CA ARG A 70 -6.02 10.60 16.28
C ARG A 70 -6.62 10.42 14.88
N VAL A 71 -7.93 10.21 14.83
CA VAL A 71 -8.65 10.05 13.56
C VAL A 71 -8.99 11.42 13.00
N ILE A 72 -8.69 11.66 11.74
CA ILE A 72 -9.10 12.86 10.99
C ILE A 72 -9.72 12.43 9.66
N GLY A 73 -10.68 13.22 9.16
CA GLY A 73 -11.26 12.98 7.83
C GLY A 73 -10.27 13.33 6.72
N GLN A 74 -10.40 12.65 5.58
CA GLN A 74 -9.74 13.07 4.35
C GLN A 74 -10.34 14.36 3.80
N ALA A 75 -9.49 15.23 3.25
CA ALA A 75 -9.94 16.37 2.47
C ALA A 75 -10.75 15.91 1.23
N PRO A 76 -11.59 16.76 0.64
CA PRO A 76 -12.14 16.48 -0.69
C PRO A 76 -11.03 16.49 -1.76
N GLY A 77 -11.33 15.94 -2.93
CA GLY A 77 -10.45 15.98 -4.10
C GLY A 77 -9.78 14.65 -4.45
N THR A 78 -8.89 14.70 -5.43
CA THR A 78 -8.08 13.55 -5.87
C THR A 78 -7.10 13.12 -4.79
N LEU A 79 -6.44 11.96 -4.95
CA LEU A 79 -5.49 11.46 -3.93
C LEU A 79 -4.33 12.43 -3.72
N ASP A 80 -3.78 13.03 -4.77
CA ASP A 80 -2.69 14.00 -4.66
C ASP A 80 -3.13 15.29 -3.94
N GLU A 81 -4.35 15.77 -4.19
CA GLU A 81 -4.92 16.92 -3.48
C GLU A 81 -5.10 16.64 -1.99
N ARG A 82 -5.58 15.44 -1.64
CA ARG A 82 -5.76 14.98 -0.25
C ARG A 82 -4.44 14.87 0.49
N LEU A 83 -3.44 14.24 -0.12
CA LEU A 83 -2.09 14.15 0.43
C LEU A 83 -1.45 15.53 0.56
N ALA A 84 -1.66 16.42 -0.42
CA ALA A 84 -1.14 17.77 -0.40
C ALA A 84 -1.77 18.62 0.71
N ALA A 85 -3.10 18.58 0.87
CA ALA A 85 -3.80 19.27 1.95
C ALA A 85 -3.34 18.78 3.33
N PHE A 86 -3.11 17.47 3.47
CA PHE A 86 -2.52 16.91 4.68
C PHE A 86 -1.10 17.44 4.92
N CYS A 87 -0.25 17.49 3.89
CA CYS A 87 1.11 18.03 4.00
C CYS A 87 1.13 19.52 4.35
N ASP A 88 0.23 20.32 3.78
CA ASP A 88 0.10 21.77 4.06
C ASP A 88 -0.25 22.05 5.54
N LEU A 89 -0.93 21.11 6.21
CA LEU A 89 -1.30 21.21 7.63
C LEU A 89 -0.27 20.59 8.58
N ALA A 90 0.68 19.80 8.06
CA ALA A 90 1.65 19.10 8.88
C ALA A 90 2.78 20.06 9.30
N ALA A 91 2.88 20.35 10.60
CA ALA A 91 3.92 21.23 11.14
C ALA A 91 5.24 20.51 11.47
N ARG A 92 5.32 19.20 11.22
CA ARG A 92 6.37 18.29 11.71
C ARG A 92 6.76 17.30 10.62
N PRO A 93 7.95 16.67 10.70
CA PRO A 93 8.29 15.54 9.86
C PRO A 93 7.17 14.51 9.84
N VAL A 94 6.86 13.99 8.66
CA VAL A 94 5.75 13.07 8.46
C VAL A 94 6.20 11.84 7.71
N LEU A 95 5.67 10.69 8.09
CA LEU A 95 5.69 9.44 7.34
C LEU A 95 4.24 9.09 7.00
N ILE A 96 3.90 9.17 5.71
CA ILE A 96 2.62 8.80 5.15
C ILE A 96 2.71 7.34 4.70
N LEU A 97 1.76 6.51 5.12
CA LEU A 97 1.65 5.09 4.79
C LEU A 97 0.31 4.82 4.10
N GLY A 98 0.34 4.03 3.03
CA GLY A 98 -0.87 3.46 2.41
C GLY A 98 -1.45 2.32 3.24
N MET A 99 -2.73 2.01 3.06
CA MET A 99 -3.42 0.93 3.78
C MET A 99 -3.20 -0.49 3.20
N ASP A 100 -2.61 -0.58 2.01
CA ASP A 100 -2.64 -1.79 1.16
C ASP A 100 -1.33 -2.61 1.17
N THR A 101 -0.43 -2.36 2.12
CA THR A 101 0.85 -3.07 2.27
C THR A 101 0.96 -3.83 3.60
N PRO A 102 0.23 -4.95 3.77
CA PRO A 102 0.16 -5.68 5.05
C PRO A 102 1.48 -6.36 5.48
N GLN A 103 2.45 -6.48 4.56
CA GLN A 103 3.82 -6.91 4.82
C GLN A 103 4.72 -5.79 5.33
N PHE A 104 4.25 -4.54 5.37
CA PHE A 104 5.00 -3.43 5.97
C PHE A 104 5.42 -3.77 7.41
N SER A 105 6.70 -3.54 7.71
CA SER A 105 7.32 -3.81 9.00
C SER A 105 8.30 -2.68 9.36
N PRO A 106 8.68 -2.52 10.64
CA PRO A 106 9.62 -1.48 11.04
C PRO A 106 10.99 -1.60 10.34
N LYS A 107 11.38 -2.80 9.91
CA LYS A 107 12.63 -3.05 9.17
C LYS A 107 12.66 -2.29 7.84
N HIS A 108 11.51 -2.12 7.19
CA HIS A 108 11.41 -1.43 5.90
C HIS A 108 11.70 0.08 6.00
N ILE A 109 11.53 0.69 7.18
CA ILE A 109 11.83 2.11 7.41
C ILE A 109 13.03 2.33 8.34
N ALA A 110 13.79 1.29 8.67
CA ALA A 110 14.90 1.40 9.62
C ALA A 110 15.95 2.43 9.18
N ALA A 111 16.24 2.51 7.87
CA ALA A 111 17.15 3.50 7.31
C ALA A 111 16.65 4.94 7.52
N LEU A 112 15.37 5.21 7.23
CA LEU A 112 14.71 6.48 7.52
C LEU A 112 14.81 6.84 9.00
N LEU A 113 14.46 5.90 9.89
CA LEU A 113 14.47 6.14 11.33
C LEU A 113 15.88 6.46 11.84
N THR A 114 16.88 5.78 11.29
CA THR A 114 18.30 5.99 11.64
C THR A 114 18.76 7.36 11.15
N ASP A 115 18.53 7.69 9.88
CA ASP A 115 18.90 8.95 9.26
C ASP A 115 18.29 10.16 9.99
N TRP A 116 16.98 10.14 10.21
CA TRP A 116 16.27 11.25 10.85
C TRP A 116 16.44 11.34 12.37
N SER A 117 17.12 10.37 12.98
CA SER A 117 17.54 10.45 14.38
C SER A 117 18.89 11.14 14.56
N THR A 118 19.60 11.45 13.46
CA THR A 118 20.88 12.15 13.52
C THR A 118 20.70 13.68 13.60
N PRO A 119 21.69 14.43 14.14
CA PRO A 119 21.64 15.90 14.15
C PRO A 119 21.64 16.52 12.74
N VAL A 120 22.23 15.83 11.76
CA VAL A 120 22.33 16.29 10.37
C VAL A 120 21.88 15.15 9.45
N PRO A 121 20.56 14.98 9.25
CA PRO A 121 20.02 13.97 8.34
C PRO A 121 20.52 14.17 6.91
N LEU A 122 20.81 13.07 6.21
CA LEU A 122 21.28 13.04 4.84
C LEU A 122 20.15 13.30 3.82
N HIS A 123 18.93 12.87 4.14
CA HIS A 123 17.79 12.98 3.24
C HIS A 123 16.68 13.86 3.81
N ASP A 124 16.13 14.71 2.94
CA ASP A 124 14.97 15.55 3.21
C ASP A 124 13.66 14.77 3.08
N ALA A 125 13.68 13.74 2.24
CA ALA A 125 12.55 12.88 1.97
C ALA A 125 12.97 11.40 1.88
N TRP A 126 12.01 10.52 2.10
CA TRP A 126 12.16 9.09 1.82
C TRP A 126 10.93 8.60 1.04
N LEU A 127 11.16 7.75 0.04
CA LEU A 127 10.10 7.21 -0.80
C LEU A 127 10.17 5.68 -0.83
N GLY A 128 9.07 5.02 -0.49
CA GLY A 128 8.91 3.58 -0.66
C GLY A 128 8.07 3.29 -1.89
N LEU A 129 8.72 2.86 -2.98
CA LEU A 129 8.05 2.54 -4.24
C LEU A 129 7.21 1.25 -4.10
N ALA A 130 6.09 1.20 -4.82
CA ALA A 130 5.29 0.00 -4.94
C ALA A 130 5.57 -0.71 -6.28
N MET A 131 5.45 -2.04 -6.31
CA MET A 131 5.72 -2.86 -7.50
C MET A 131 4.80 -2.54 -8.69
N ASP A 132 3.61 -2.01 -8.44
CA ASP A 132 2.63 -1.59 -9.44
C ASP A 132 2.94 -0.22 -10.07
N GLY A 133 4.02 0.42 -9.65
CA GLY A 133 4.43 1.75 -10.10
C GLY A 133 3.97 2.89 -9.21
N GLY A 134 3.23 2.62 -8.14
CA GLY A 134 2.85 3.56 -7.08
C GLY A 134 3.94 3.78 -6.02
N PHE A 135 3.51 4.20 -4.83
CA PHE A 135 4.36 4.23 -3.63
C PHE A 135 3.53 3.86 -2.40
N TRP A 136 4.10 3.02 -1.52
CA TRP A 136 3.46 2.60 -0.27
C TRP A 136 3.79 3.53 0.89
N ALA A 137 4.89 4.28 0.79
CA ALA A 137 5.31 5.25 1.79
C ALA A 137 5.91 6.51 1.17
N LEU A 138 5.60 7.66 1.78
CA LEU A 138 6.25 8.94 1.53
C LEU A 138 6.57 9.59 2.87
N ALA A 139 7.83 9.90 3.10
CA ALA A 139 8.26 10.66 4.25
C ALA A 139 8.84 12.00 3.83
N LEU A 140 8.44 13.08 4.52
CA LEU A 140 8.93 14.44 4.29
C LEU A 140 9.36 15.06 5.62
N ARG A 141 10.60 15.57 5.72
CA ARG A 141 11.04 16.32 6.90
C ARG A 141 10.32 17.65 7.04
N ARG A 142 10.05 18.30 5.91
CA ARG A 142 9.33 19.57 5.81
C ARG A 142 8.17 19.38 4.85
N PRO A 143 7.05 18.79 5.30
CA PRO A 143 5.91 18.53 4.43
C PRO A 143 5.33 19.83 3.88
N GLN A 144 5.12 19.86 2.58
CA GLN A 144 4.52 20.98 1.84
C GLN A 144 3.69 20.37 0.72
N GLY A 145 2.46 20.83 0.53
CA GLY A 145 1.51 20.21 -0.38
C GLY A 145 1.95 20.25 -1.84
N HIS A 146 2.73 21.26 -2.24
CA HIS A 146 3.27 21.34 -3.59
C HIS A 146 4.25 20.20 -3.94
N LEU A 147 4.78 19.48 -2.94
CA LEU A 147 5.67 18.33 -3.17
C LEU A 147 4.90 17.10 -3.68
N VAL A 148 3.57 17.08 -3.58
CA VAL A 148 2.71 15.95 -3.98
C VAL A 148 1.65 16.36 -5.00
N ARG A 149 1.07 17.56 -4.85
CA ARG A 149 -0.01 18.08 -5.71
C ARG A 149 0.40 18.04 -7.19
N GLY A 150 -0.49 17.51 -8.04
CA GLY A 150 -0.30 17.39 -9.48
C GLY A 150 0.52 16.17 -9.94
N VAL A 151 0.99 15.32 -9.02
CA VAL A 151 1.53 14.01 -9.39
C VAL A 151 0.35 13.11 -9.81
N PRO A 152 0.35 12.54 -11.02
CA PRO A 152 -0.69 11.60 -11.44
C PRO A 152 -0.73 10.40 -10.50
N MET A 153 -1.91 10.14 -9.92
CA MET A 153 -2.14 9.04 -8.97
C MET A 153 -2.78 7.85 -9.68
N SER A 154 -2.60 6.65 -9.12
CA SER A 154 -3.14 5.39 -9.64
C SER A 154 -2.65 5.03 -11.05
N THR A 155 -1.38 5.37 -11.36
CA THR A 155 -0.71 4.96 -12.59
C THR A 155 0.57 4.18 -12.28
N ASP A 156 1.04 3.41 -13.26
CA ASP A 156 2.32 2.67 -13.21
C ASP A 156 3.57 3.58 -13.14
N THR A 157 3.37 4.88 -13.19
CA THR A 157 4.40 5.92 -13.16
C THR A 157 4.25 6.86 -11.98
N THR A 158 3.27 6.65 -11.09
CA THR A 158 3.01 7.53 -9.94
C THR A 158 4.25 7.70 -9.06
N GLY A 159 4.92 6.61 -8.69
CA GLY A 159 6.11 6.60 -7.84
C GLY A 159 7.32 7.27 -8.50
N SER A 160 7.59 6.99 -9.77
CA SER A 160 8.70 7.63 -10.50
C SER A 160 8.45 9.13 -10.73
N ARG A 161 7.19 9.53 -10.96
CA ARG A 161 6.79 10.94 -11.04
C ARG A 161 6.87 11.63 -9.68
N GLN A 162 6.51 10.95 -8.60
CA GLN A 162 6.69 11.48 -7.24
C GLN A 162 8.17 11.70 -6.91
N LEU A 163 9.04 10.74 -7.24
CA LEU A 163 10.48 10.90 -7.06
C LEU A 163 11.03 12.09 -7.87
N THR A 164 10.63 12.19 -9.15
CA THR A 164 10.99 13.32 -10.01
C THR A 164 10.50 14.65 -9.42
N ARG A 165 9.28 14.70 -8.89
CA ARG A 165 8.71 15.87 -8.24
C ARG A 165 9.55 16.34 -7.05
N LEU A 166 10.00 15.42 -6.20
CA LEU A 166 10.88 15.74 -5.06
C LEU A 166 12.23 16.28 -5.53
N ALA A 167 12.83 15.65 -6.54
CA ALA A 167 14.11 16.09 -7.11
C ALA A 167 14.03 17.49 -7.75
N LEU A 168 12.95 17.78 -8.48
CA LEU A 168 12.71 19.10 -9.08
C LEU A 168 12.58 20.23 -8.05
N HIS A 169 12.20 19.90 -6.80
CA HIS A 169 12.16 20.84 -5.68
C HIS A 169 13.45 20.82 -4.85
N GLY A 170 14.50 20.14 -5.31
CA GLY A 170 15.83 20.13 -4.69
C GLY A 170 15.96 19.24 -3.46
N LEU A 171 15.04 18.30 -3.22
CA LEU A 171 15.09 17.43 -2.04
C LEU A 171 16.02 16.23 -2.27
N SER A 172 16.94 16.00 -1.33
CA SER A 172 17.65 14.73 -1.23
C SER A 172 16.68 13.64 -0.80
N THR A 173 16.47 12.63 -1.65
CA THR A 173 15.47 11.57 -1.40
C THR A 173 16.12 10.21 -1.24
N GLY A 174 15.98 9.60 -0.07
CA GLY A 174 16.34 8.19 0.17
C GLY A 174 15.25 7.25 -0.35
N LEU A 175 15.63 6.07 -0.82
CA LEU A 175 14.68 5.04 -1.24
C LEU A 175 14.53 3.97 -0.16
N LEU A 176 13.28 3.66 0.19
CA LEU A 176 12.93 2.51 1.01
C LEU A 176 12.80 1.26 0.11
N PRO A 177 12.84 0.04 0.68
CA PRO A 177 12.59 -1.16 -0.09
C PRO A 177 11.25 -1.10 -0.85
N THR A 178 11.26 -1.56 -2.09
CA THR A 178 10.04 -1.70 -2.89
C THR A 178 9.17 -2.80 -2.29
N LEU A 179 7.87 -2.51 -2.10
CA LEU A 179 6.88 -3.47 -1.61
C LEU A 179 5.77 -3.68 -2.63
N GLN A 180 4.98 -4.74 -2.44
CA GLN A 180 3.84 -5.07 -3.31
C GLN A 180 2.55 -4.56 -2.67
N ASP A 181 1.81 -3.72 -3.37
CA ASP A 181 0.46 -3.32 -2.96
C ASP A 181 -0.51 -4.47 -3.24
N MET A 182 -1.44 -4.69 -2.31
CA MET A 182 -2.38 -5.80 -2.37
C MET A 182 -3.59 -5.42 -3.23
N ASP A 183 -3.54 -5.52 -4.55
CA ASP A 183 -4.59 -5.05 -5.46
C ASP A 183 -5.44 -6.17 -6.07
N PHE A 184 -4.79 -7.26 -6.47
CA PHE A 184 -5.38 -8.50 -6.97
C PHE A 184 -5.25 -9.61 -5.92
N PHE A 185 -6.05 -10.66 -6.04
CA PHE A 185 -5.96 -11.78 -5.09
C PHE A 185 -4.61 -12.52 -5.19
N SER A 186 -4.00 -12.56 -6.38
CA SER A 186 -2.64 -13.05 -6.57
C SER A 186 -1.61 -12.29 -5.73
N ASP A 187 -1.78 -10.97 -5.56
CA ASP A 187 -0.91 -10.15 -4.71
C ASP A 187 -1.06 -10.57 -3.25
N ALA A 188 -2.30 -10.78 -2.79
CA ALA A 188 -2.54 -11.26 -1.43
C ALA A 188 -1.88 -12.62 -1.17
N VAL A 189 -1.92 -13.54 -2.15
CA VAL A 189 -1.24 -14.85 -2.07
C VAL A 189 0.28 -14.69 -1.99
N ALA A 190 0.88 -13.88 -2.88
CA ALA A 190 2.31 -13.61 -2.87
C ALA A 190 2.77 -12.97 -1.55
N ILE A 191 2.01 -11.98 -1.06
CA ILE A 191 2.28 -11.32 0.21
C ILE A 191 2.16 -12.31 1.38
N ALA A 192 1.10 -13.12 1.43
CA ALA A 192 0.88 -14.11 2.48
C ALA A 192 2.04 -15.11 2.59
N ALA A 193 2.60 -15.55 1.44
CA ALA A 193 3.78 -16.41 1.41
C ALA A 193 5.03 -15.74 2.01
N GLY A 194 5.15 -14.42 1.88
CA GLY A 194 6.26 -13.64 2.45
C GLY A 194 6.12 -13.30 3.94
N ILE A 195 4.92 -13.43 4.52
CA ILE A 195 4.66 -13.16 5.95
C ILE A 195 3.85 -14.31 6.62
N PRO A 196 4.38 -15.55 6.63
CA PRO A 196 3.69 -16.70 7.21
C PRO A 196 3.47 -16.53 8.73
N GLY A 197 2.45 -17.21 9.26
CA GLY A 197 2.11 -17.16 10.68
C GLY A 197 1.37 -15.89 11.13
N THR A 198 0.91 -15.08 10.17
CA THR A 198 0.14 -13.86 10.42
C THR A 198 -1.35 -14.07 10.18
N ASP A 199 -2.22 -13.32 10.88
CA ASP A 199 -3.68 -13.36 10.65
C ASP A 199 -4.04 -13.14 9.17
N PHE A 200 -3.28 -12.28 8.48
CA PHE A 200 -3.42 -12.05 7.06
C PHE A 200 -3.11 -13.30 6.24
N ALA A 201 -1.93 -13.91 6.47
CA ALA A 201 -1.55 -15.12 5.75
C ALA A 201 -2.53 -16.27 6.02
N SER A 202 -2.96 -16.45 7.27
CA SER A 202 -3.97 -17.45 7.64
C SER A 202 -5.28 -17.24 6.90
N MET A 203 -5.76 -15.99 6.80
CA MET A 203 -6.98 -15.67 6.07
C MET A 203 -6.83 -15.94 4.57
N VAL A 204 -5.72 -15.52 3.96
CA VAL A 204 -5.46 -15.74 2.53
C VAL A 204 -5.38 -17.23 2.22
N PHE A 205 -4.65 -18.02 3.02
CA PHE A 205 -4.54 -19.46 2.80
C PHE A 205 -5.88 -20.19 2.96
N ALA A 206 -6.71 -19.77 3.93
CA ALA A 206 -8.05 -20.33 4.08
C ALA A 206 -8.94 -20.03 2.85
N ILE A 207 -8.88 -18.80 2.34
CA ILE A 207 -9.60 -18.41 1.11
C ILE A 207 -9.09 -19.20 -0.10
N SER A 208 -7.77 -19.31 -0.28
CA SER A 208 -7.18 -20.08 -1.38
C SER A 208 -7.61 -21.55 -1.35
N ALA A 209 -7.66 -22.16 -0.17
CA ALA A 209 -8.15 -23.53 -0.01
C ALA A 209 -9.65 -23.66 -0.38
N GLN A 210 -10.47 -22.68 -0.01
CA GLN A 210 -11.90 -22.64 -0.38
C GLN A 210 -12.08 -22.51 -1.90
N LEU A 211 -11.33 -21.62 -2.54
CA LEU A 211 -11.39 -21.41 -4.00
C LEU A 211 -10.90 -22.62 -4.79
N ALA A 212 -9.90 -23.35 -4.27
CA ALA A 212 -9.41 -24.59 -4.87
C ALA A 212 -10.48 -25.69 -4.76
N ALA A 213 -11.15 -25.80 -3.61
CA ALA A 213 -12.23 -26.77 -3.40
C ALA A 213 -13.49 -26.48 -4.23
N SER A 214 -13.76 -25.21 -4.56
CA SER A 214 -14.90 -24.80 -5.40
C SER A 214 -14.62 -24.85 -6.91
N GLY A 215 -13.40 -25.19 -7.33
CA GLY A 215 -12.99 -25.17 -8.74
C GLY A 215 -12.87 -23.76 -9.34
N GLN A 216 -12.80 -22.72 -8.50
CA GLN A 216 -12.73 -21.32 -8.92
C GLN A 216 -11.29 -20.79 -9.07
N LEU A 217 -10.30 -21.61 -8.70
CA LEU A 217 -8.91 -21.46 -9.12
C LEU A 217 -8.70 -22.40 -10.32
N GLU A 218 -9.03 -21.96 -11.54
CA GLU A 218 -8.62 -22.71 -12.73
C GLU A 218 -7.08 -22.77 -12.78
N THR A 219 -6.57 -24.00 -12.78
CA THR A 219 -5.19 -24.34 -13.12
C THR A 219 -4.86 -23.81 -14.51
N GLU A 220 -3.62 -23.33 -14.70
CA GLU A 220 -3.07 -22.86 -15.99
C GLU A 220 -3.60 -23.62 -17.22
N PRO A 221 -3.85 -22.93 -18.34
CA PRO A 221 -4.23 -23.61 -19.57
C PRO A 221 -3.07 -24.51 -20.00
N THR A 222 -3.31 -25.83 -19.99
CA THR A 222 -2.45 -26.82 -20.62
C THR A 222 -2.26 -26.43 -22.09
N VAL A 223 -1.02 -26.08 -22.44
CA VAL A 223 -0.59 -25.87 -23.82
C VAL A 223 -0.87 -27.17 -24.60
N PRO A 224 -1.70 -27.18 -25.66
CA PRO A 224 -1.87 -28.37 -26.46
C PRO A 224 -0.55 -28.68 -27.17
N SER A 225 -0.08 -29.92 -27.03
CA SER A 225 1.05 -30.44 -27.79
C SER A 225 0.79 -30.31 -29.29
N PRO A 226 1.79 -29.98 -30.13
CA PRO A 226 1.58 -29.86 -31.57
C PRO A 226 1.29 -31.24 -32.15
N GLY A 227 0.01 -31.51 -32.41
CA GLY A 227 -0.45 -32.64 -33.18
C GLY A 227 -0.04 -32.47 -34.64
N GLN A 228 0.83 -33.37 -35.09
CA GLN A 228 1.07 -33.65 -36.50
C GLN A 228 -0.26 -33.90 -37.22
N ASN A 229 -0.51 -33.18 -38.32
CA ASN A 229 -1.19 -33.69 -39.51
C ASN A 229 -1.17 -32.63 -40.63
N TRP A 230 -0.18 -32.75 -41.52
CA TRP A 230 -0.18 -32.14 -42.84
C TRP A 230 -0.52 -33.24 -43.85
N ILE A 231 -1.72 -33.23 -44.43
CA ILE A 231 -2.07 -34.07 -45.59
C ILE A 231 -2.92 -33.27 -46.58
N GLY A 232 -2.45 -33.24 -47.84
CA GLY A 232 -3.25 -33.01 -49.05
C GLY A 232 -3.10 -31.60 -49.63
N GLY A 233 -2.78 -31.40 -50.90
CA GLY A 233 -2.68 -32.29 -52.04
C GLY A 233 -2.69 -31.45 -53.32
N ARG A 234 -1.94 -31.89 -54.32
CA ARG A 234 -1.86 -31.30 -55.67
C ARG A 234 -3.23 -31.14 -56.32
N ARG A 235 -3.46 -30.01 -56.99
CA ARG A 235 -3.74 -29.88 -58.44
C ARG A 235 -3.29 -28.51 -58.91
#